data_AF-A0AAV3Z369-F1
#
_entry.id   AF-A0AAV3Z369-F1
#
_cell.length_a   1.000
_cell.length_b   1.000
_cell.length_c   1.000
_cell.angle_alpha   90.00
_cell.angle_beta   90.00
_cell.angle_gamma   90.00
#
_symmetry.space_group_name_H-M   'P 1'
#
loop_
_entity.id
_entity.type
_entity.pdbx_description
1 polymer ?
#
loop_
_entity_poly.entity_id
_entity_poly.type
_entity_poly.pdbx_seq_one_letter_code
_entity_poly.pdbx_strand_id
1 'polypeptide(L)'
;MQSFERQLQHIIQGQSEGGTDNPAVNSSTDTSAPKVSPEGAAKASLKLMEPVLGVIHHELDKVINSLHAMEGHYRQQQAQLDELEAQIRQQQQQLQLKDAALADLEMRLAAQEMARYDGTILWKISGFEGKKREAISGQTTSLYSPAFYSGPVCI
;
A
#
# COMPACT_ATOMS: atom_id res chain seq x y z
N MET A 1 -25.86 -23.74 -0.14
CA MET A 1 -25.52 -25.18 -0.14
C MET A 1 -26.63 -26.07 0.45
N GLN A 2 -27.20 -25.76 1.63
CA GLN A 2 -28.20 -26.65 2.29
C GLN A 2 -29.55 -26.84 1.55
N SER A 3 -29.90 -25.96 0.62
CA SER A 3 -31.14 -26.06 -0.17
C SER A 3 -31.05 -27.10 -1.29
N PHE A 4 -29.85 -27.30 -1.86
CA PHE A 4 -29.63 -28.21 -2.96
C PHE A 4 -29.63 -29.68 -2.51
N GLU A 5 -29.09 -29.94 -1.32
CA GLU A 5 -29.02 -31.28 -0.71
C GLU A 5 -30.41 -31.83 -0.35
N ARG A 6 -31.33 -30.96 0.08
CA ARG A 6 -32.74 -31.33 0.34
C ARG A 6 -33.50 -31.72 -0.92
N GLN A 7 -33.15 -31.13 -2.08
CA GLN A 7 -33.79 -31.46 -3.35
C GLN A 7 -33.41 -32.86 -3.83
N LEU A 8 -32.18 -33.31 -3.56
CA LEU A 8 -31.71 -34.63 -3.95
C LEU A 8 -32.32 -35.76 -3.11
N GLN A 9 -32.56 -35.54 -1.81
CA GLN A 9 -33.22 -36.53 -0.95
C GLN A 9 -34.66 -36.82 -1.37
N HIS A 10 -35.40 -35.83 -1.85
CA HIS A 10 -36.80 -36.01 -2.24
C HIS A 10 -36.98 -36.84 -3.53
N ILE A 11 -35.95 -36.88 -4.40
CA ILE A 11 -35.98 -37.65 -5.64
C ILE A 11 -35.70 -39.13 -5.38
N ILE A 12 -34.85 -39.44 -4.39
CA ILE A 12 -34.50 -40.83 -4.03
C ILE A 12 -35.64 -41.50 -3.24
N GLN A 13 -36.39 -40.75 -2.43
CA GLN A 13 -37.53 -41.28 -1.67
C GLN A 13 -38.81 -41.53 -2.52
N GLY A 14 -38.91 -40.96 -3.72
CA GLY A 14 -40.16 -40.93 -4.51
C GLY A 14 -40.47 -42.15 -5.39
N GLN A 15 -39.71 -43.25 -5.32
CA GLN A 15 -39.90 -44.42 -6.18
C GLN A 15 -40.29 -45.73 -5.46
N SER A 16 -40.85 -45.63 -4.25
CA SER A 16 -41.42 -46.79 -3.56
C SER A 16 -42.83 -46.46 -3.11
N GLU A 17 -43.83 -46.70 -3.97
CA GLU A 17 -45.09 -47.39 -3.64
C GLU A 17 -46.12 -47.29 -4.77
N GLY A 18 -46.72 -48.43 -5.11
CA GLY A 18 -48.01 -48.48 -5.81
C GLY A 18 -48.23 -49.67 -6.73
N GLY A 19 -48.85 -50.74 -6.22
CA GLY A 19 -49.72 -51.59 -7.05
C GLY A 19 -49.67 -53.10 -6.82
N THR A 20 -50.38 -53.58 -5.79
CA THR A 20 -51.01 -54.91 -5.82
C THR A 20 -52.30 -54.82 -6.64
N ASP A 21 -52.46 -55.65 -7.68
CA ASP A 21 -53.63 -56.53 -7.85
C ASP A 21 -53.47 -57.39 -9.11
N ASN A 22 -53.65 -58.69 -8.91
CA ASN A 22 -53.75 -59.73 -9.96
C ASN A 22 -55.16 -59.67 -10.59
N PRO A 23 -55.34 -60.10 -11.85
CA PRO A 23 -55.78 -61.48 -12.03
C PRO A 23 -55.18 -62.18 -13.26
N ALA A 24 -55.46 -63.48 -13.30
CA ALA A 24 -54.82 -64.50 -14.11
C ALA A 24 -55.18 -64.48 -15.62
N VAL A 25 -54.38 -65.29 -16.34
CA VAL A 25 -54.69 -66.06 -17.56
C VAL A 25 -54.23 -65.47 -18.90
N ASN A 26 -53.30 -66.25 -19.50
CA ASN A 26 -53.09 -66.63 -20.90
C ASN A 26 -52.01 -65.98 -21.81
N SER A 27 -51.28 -66.93 -22.44
CA SER A 27 -50.72 -66.98 -23.80
C SER A 27 -49.81 -65.83 -24.25
N SER A 28 -48.50 -66.06 -24.32
CA SER A 28 -47.77 -66.67 -25.45
C SER A 28 -47.37 -65.66 -26.53
N THR A 29 -46.13 -65.84 -26.98
CA THR A 29 -45.60 -65.59 -28.34
C THR A 29 -45.24 -64.15 -28.77
N ASP A 30 -43.96 -64.04 -29.13
CA ASP A 30 -43.42 -63.40 -30.32
C ASP A 30 -43.14 -61.89 -30.36
N THR A 31 -41.83 -61.61 -30.42
CA THR A 31 -41.16 -60.88 -31.52
C THR A 31 -41.72 -59.52 -31.93
N SER A 32 -41.04 -58.43 -31.56
CA SER A 32 -40.70 -57.32 -32.51
C SER A 32 -39.96 -56.12 -31.87
N ALA A 33 -38.88 -55.71 -32.56
CA ALA A 33 -38.34 -54.35 -32.75
C ALA A 33 -37.75 -53.53 -31.55
N PRO A 34 -36.65 -52.76 -31.78
CA PRO A 34 -35.87 -52.11 -30.73
C PRO A 34 -36.56 -50.85 -30.21
N LYS A 35 -36.96 -50.85 -28.94
CA LYS A 35 -37.48 -49.69 -28.23
C LYS A 35 -36.32 -49.00 -27.52
N VAL A 36 -35.73 -47.97 -28.13
CA VAL A 36 -34.73 -47.12 -27.46
C VAL A 36 -35.43 -46.36 -26.33
N SER A 37 -35.30 -46.87 -25.11
CA SER A 37 -35.81 -46.22 -23.90
C SER A 37 -35.16 -44.83 -23.74
N PRO A 38 -35.94 -43.74 -23.57
CA PRO A 38 -35.40 -42.39 -23.39
C PRO A 38 -34.50 -42.27 -22.14
N GLU A 39 -34.62 -43.21 -21.20
CA GLU A 39 -33.81 -43.31 -19.99
C GLU A 39 -32.35 -43.71 -20.27
N GLY A 40 -32.12 -44.55 -21.29
CA GLY A 40 -30.77 -44.97 -21.70
C GLY A 40 -29.99 -43.84 -22.37
N ALA A 41 -30.67 -42.98 -23.13
CA ALA A 41 -30.08 -41.80 -23.76
C ALA A 41 -29.72 -40.73 -22.71
N ALA A 42 -30.57 -40.50 -21.71
CA ALA A 42 -30.30 -39.57 -20.61
C ALA A 42 -29.11 -40.02 -19.75
N LYS A 43 -29.01 -41.32 -19.43
CA LYS A 43 -27.87 -41.89 -18.70
C LYS A 43 -26.55 -41.83 -19.49
N ALA A 44 -26.59 -42.08 -20.80
CA ALA A 44 -25.42 -41.94 -21.66
C ALA A 44 -24.96 -40.48 -21.76
N SER A 45 -25.90 -39.54 -21.84
CA SER A 45 -25.60 -38.10 -21.85
C SER A 45 -25.02 -37.61 -20.52
N LEU A 46 -25.49 -38.15 -19.39
CA LEU A 46 -24.94 -37.87 -18.06
C LEU A 46 -23.51 -38.38 -17.91
N LYS A 47 -23.22 -39.58 -18.41
CA LYS A 47 -21.88 -40.18 -18.42
C LYS A 47 -20.87 -39.37 -19.25
N LEU A 48 -21.33 -38.68 -20.29
CA LEU A 48 -20.49 -37.78 -21.09
C LEU A 48 -20.20 -36.45 -20.38
N MET A 49 -21.05 -36.03 -19.45
CA MET A 49 -20.90 -34.76 -18.73
C MET A 49 -19.85 -34.85 -17.61
N GLU A 50 -19.63 -36.02 -17.03
CA GLU A 50 -18.66 -36.25 -15.95
C GLU A 50 -17.21 -35.81 -16.31
N PRO A 51 -16.66 -36.17 -17.50
CA PRO A 51 -15.37 -35.64 -17.94
C PRO A 51 -15.33 -34.12 -18.10
N VAL A 52 -16.40 -33.51 -18.62
CA VAL A 52 -16.49 -32.05 -18.81
C VAL A 52 -16.47 -31.34 -17.47
N LEU A 53 -17.22 -31.84 -16.49
CA LEU A 53 -17.21 -31.33 -15.13
C LEU A 53 -15.82 -31.43 -14.49
N GLY A 54 -15.11 -32.54 -14.72
CA GLY A 54 -13.75 -32.74 -14.23
C GLY A 54 -12.76 -31.71 -14.78
N VAL A 55 -12.83 -31.40 -16.09
CA VAL A 55 -12.00 -30.35 -16.70
C VAL A 55 -12.33 -28.99 -16.08
N ILE A 56 -13.61 -28.64 -15.95
CA ILE A 56 -14.01 -27.35 -15.37
C ILE A 56 -13.56 -27.24 -13.91
N HIS A 57 -13.70 -28.31 -13.12
CA HIS A 57 -13.24 -28.31 -11.73
C HIS A 57 -11.73 -28.08 -11.65
N HIS A 58 -10.97 -28.76 -12.51
CA HIS A 58 -9.52 -28.57 -12.56
C HIS A 58 -9.13 -27.16 -13.02
N GLU A 59 -9.80 -26.59 -14.01
CA GLU A 59 -9.56 -25.21 -14.45
C GLU A 59 -9.97 -24.19 -13.37
N LEU A 60 -11.06 -24.44 -12.64
CA LEU A 60 -11.47 -23.65 -11.49
C LEU A 60 -10.40 -23.68 -10.39
N ASP A 61 -9.90 -24.86 -10.03
CA ASP A 61 -8.84 -25.03 -9.03
C ASP A 61 -7.55 -24.34 -9.46
N LYS A 62 -7.18 -24.40 -10.74
CA LYS A 62 -6.04 -23.63 -11.28
C LYS A 62 -6.21 -22.13 -11.10
N VAL A 63 -7.39 -21.59 -11.45
CA VAL A 63 -7.69 -20.16 -11.31
C VAL A 63 -7.67 -19.76 -9.84
N ILE A 64 -8.25 -20.56 -8.94
CA ILE A 64 -8.23 -20.32 -7.49
C ILE A 64 -6.79 -20.28 -6.97
N ASN A 65 -5.96 -21.25 -7.35
CA ASN A 65 -4.56 -21.29 -6.91
C ASN A 65 -3.76 -20.10 -7.47
N SER A 66 -3.99 -19.73 -8.73
CA SER A 66 -3.37 -18.55 -9.33
C SER A 66 -3.79 -17.26 -8.63
N LEU A 67 -5.08 -17.15 -8.26
CA LEU A 67 -5.60 -15.99 -7.53
C LEU A 67 -4.97 -15.88 -6.14
N HIS A 68 -4.87 -16.98 -5.39
CA HIS A 68 -4.23 -16.98 -4.07
C HIS A 68 -2.73 -16.63 -4.15
N ALA A 69 -2.02 -17.13 -5.17
CA ALA A 69 -0.63 -16.77 -5.40
C ALA A 69 -0.49 -15.27 -5.69
N MET A 70 -1.34 -14.74 -6.58
CA MET A 70 -1.38 -13.31 -6.91
C MET A 70 -1.71 -12.45 -5.67
N GLU A 71 -2.70 -12.84 -4.87
CA GLU A 71 -3.05 -12.15 -3.62
C GLU A 71 -1.87 -12.12 -2.65
N GLY A 72 -1.14 -13.24 -2.50
CA GLY A 72 0.09 -13.30 -1.70
C GLY A 72 1.16 -12.33 -2.22
N HIS A 73 1.35 -12.27 -3.54
CA HIS A 73 2.27 -11.32 -4.16
C HIS A 73 1.86 -9.86 -3.89
N TYR A 74 0.57 -9.52 -4.02
CA TYR A 74 0.07 -8.19 -3.71
C TYR A 74 0.28 -7.81 -2.25
N ARG A 75 0.02 -8.73 -1.30
CA ARG A 75 0.27 -8.49 0.12
C ARG A 75 1.75 -8.24 0.40
N GLN A 76 2.64 -9.00 -0.24
CA GLN A 76 4.08 -8.79 -0.11
C GLN A 76 4.51 -7.45 -0.70
N GLN A 77 4.02 -7.09 -1.88
CA GLN A 77 4.32 -5.81 -2.51
C GLN A 77 3.81 -4.64 -1.66
N GLN A 78 2.63 -4.75 -1.09
CA GLN A 78 2.08 -3.74 -0.19
C GLN A 78 2.97 -3.57 1.05
N ALA A 79 3.41 -4.67 1.69
CA ALA A 79 4.32 -4.60 2.82
C ALA A 79 5.67 -3.95 2.46
N GLN A 80 6.18 -4.20 1.24
CA GLN A 80 7.40 -3.55 0.75
C GLN A 80 7.21 -2.05 0.51
N LEU A 81 6.06 -1.64 -0.03
CA LEU A 81 5.73 -0.23 -0.19
C LEU A 81 5.64 0.47 1.16
N ASP A 82 4.92 -0.11 2.13
CA ASP A 82 4.74 0.47 3.46
C ASP A 82 6.10 0.66 4.18
N GLU A 83 7.01 -0.30 4.04
CA GLU A 83 8.38 -0.23 4.56
C GLU A 83 9.20 0.88 3.88
N LEU A 84 9.19 0.94 2.55
CA LEU A 84 9.89 2.00 1.81
C LEU A 84 9.35 3.38 2.14
N GLU A 85 8.04 3.52 2.30
CA GLU A 85 7.43 4.77 2.74
C GLU A 85 7.89 5.16 4.16
N ALA A 86 8.01 4.20 5.07
CA ALA A 86 8.53 4.46 6.42
C ALA A 86 9.99 4.94 6.36
N GLN A 87 10.81 4.32 5.52
CA GLN A 87 12.20 4.75 5.30
C GLN A 87 12.29 6.15 4.72
N ILE A 88 11.45 6.48 3.72
CA ILE A 88 11.38 7.84 3.15
C ILE A 88 11.00 8.85 4.23
N ARG A 89 9.97 8.56 5.04
CA ARG A 89 9.57 9.45 6.15
C ARG A 89 10.70 9.68 7.15
N GLN A 90 11.43 8.62 7.52
CA GLN A 90 12.58 8.73 8.40
C GLN A 90 13.71 9.56 7.78
N GLN A 91 14.03 9.34 6.51
CA GLN A 91 15.05 10.12 5.81
C GLN A 91 14.68 11.60 5.69
N GLN A 92 13.42 11.90 5.39
CA GLN A 92 12.89 13.27 5.34
C GLN A 92 13.09 13.98 6.69
N GLN A 93 12.77 13.30 7.80
CA GLN A 93 12.96 13.86 9.15
C GLN A 93 14.45 14.10 9.45
N GLN A 94 15.32 13.16 9.08
CA GLN A 94 16.76 13.33 9.28
C GLN A 94 17.34 14.47 8.44
N LEU A 95 16.83 14.66 7.22
CA LEU A 95 17.23 15.76 6.35
C LEU A 95 16.84 17.10 6.96
N GLN A 96 15.60 17.24 7.45
CA GLN A 96 15.15 18.45 8.14
C GLN A 96 16.02 18.80 9.36
N LEU A 97 16.41 17.79 10.15
CA LEU A 97 17.30 18.01 11.29
C LEU A 97 18.69 18.48 10.84
N LYS A 98 19.22 17.91 9.77
CA LYS A 98 20.50 18.34 9.19
C LYS A 98 20.44 19.76 8.64
N ASP A 99 19.36 20.13 7.95
CA ASP A 99 19.16 21.48 7.43
C ASP A 99 19.13 22.51 8.56
N ALA A 100 18.44 22.20 9.67
CA ALA A 100 18.43 23.07 10.85
C ALA A 100 19.83 23.22 11.47
N ALA A 101 20.60 22.13 11.57
CA ALA A 101 21.96 22.18 12.09
C ALA A 101 22.91 22.96 11.16
N LEU A 102 22.76 22.83 9.84
CA LEU A 102 23.52 23.60 8.87
C LEU A 102 23.22 25.10 9.01
N ALA A 103 21.95 25.49 9.12
CA ALA A 103 21.58 26.89 9.31
C ALA A 103 22.17 27.49 10.61
N ASP A 104 22.21 26.73 11.70
CA ASP A 104 22.86 27.17 12.95
C ASP A 104 24.37 27.37 12.76
N LEU A 105 25.04 26.44 12.07
CA LEU A 105 26.46 26.55 11.76
C LEU A 105 26.76 27.73 10.84
N GLU A 106 25.94 27.97 9.82
CA GLU A 106 26.06 29.12 8.91
C GLU A 106 25.93 30.44 9.69
N MET A 107 24.96 30.54 10.60
CA MET A 107 24.79 31.71 11.46
C MET A 107 26.03 31.95 12.35
N ARG A 108 26.56 30.88 12.94
CA ARG A 108 27.77 30.96 13.78
C ARG A 108 29.00 31.33 12.97
N LEU A 109 29.14 30.78 11.77
CA LEU A 109 30.23 31.11 10.86
C LEU A 109 30.15 32.58 10.45
N ALA A 110 28.97 33.07 10.05
CA ALA A 110 28.78 34.49 9.72
C ALA A 110 29.13 35.40 10.91
N ALA A 111 28.76 35.01 12.13
CA ALA A 111 29.15 35.75 13.34
C ALA A 111 30.67 35.75 13.55
N GLN A 112 31.35 34.63 13.30
CA GLN A 112 32.82 34.52 13.38
C GLN A 112 33.55 35.28 12.27
N GLU A 113 33.02 35.30 11.05
CA GLU A 113 33.56 36.10 9.95
C GLU A 113 33.44 37.61 10.22
N MET A 114 32.39 38.03 10.92
CA MET A 114 32.25 39.40 11.41
C MET A 114 33.19 39.71 12.58
N ALA A 115 33.61 38.71 13.35
CA ALA A 115 34.62 38.85 14.38
C ALA A 115 36.02 38.96 13.74
N ARG A 116 36.46 40.18 13.42
CA ARG A 116 37.85 40.44 13.02
C ARG A 116 38.77 40.20 14.23
N TYR A 117 39.63 39.18 14.15
CA TYR A 117 40.63 38.85 15.20
C TYR A 117 42.01 39.50 15.01
N ASP A 118 42.19 40.29 13.95
CA ASP A 118 43.47 40.94 13.60
C ASP A 118 43.81 42.16 14.50
N GLY A 119 43.04 42.39 15.57
CA GLY A 119 43.27 43.50 16.52
C GLY A 119 43.07 44.92 15.94
N THR A 120 42.91 45.05 14.63
CA THR A 120 42.80 46.31 13.90
C THR A 120 41.36 46.51 13.44
N ILE A 121 40.68 47.51 14.02
CA ILE A 121 39.31 47.89 13.61
C ILE A 121 39.34 49.07 12.64
N LEU A 122 38.78 48.87 11.44
CA LEU A 122 38.47 49.96 10.51
C LEU A 122 36.98 50.32 10.66
N TRP A 123 36.69 51.42 11.36
CA TRP A 123 35.33 51.89 11.55
C TRP A 123 35.01 53.07 10.63
N LYS A 124 34.12 52.83 9.65
CA LYS A 124 33.66 53.86 8.73
C LYS A 124 32.47 54.62 9.34
N ILE A 125 32.64 55.93 9.55
CA ILE A 125 31.54 56.80 9.98
C ILE A 125 30.78 57.30 8.75
N SER A 126 29.67 56.65 8.41
CA SER A 126 28.76 57.13 7.37
C SER A 126 28.01 58.38 7.82
N GLY A 127 27.79 59.33 6.90
CA GLY A 127 26.97 60.53 7.16
C GLY A 127 27.62 61.54 8.13
N PHE A 128 28.95 61.70 8.07
CA PHE A 128 29.72 62.52 9.00
C PHE A 128 29.17 63.95 9.18
N GLU A 129 28.78 64.64 8.11
CA GLU A 129 28.25 66.01 8.18
C GLU A 129 26.95 66.12 9.02
N GLY A 130 26.08 65.12 8.94
CA GLY A 130 24.86 65.06 9.77
C GLY A 130 25.20 64.90 11.24
N LYS A 131 26.02 63.89 11.54
CA LYS A 131 26.47 63.58 12.92
C LYS A 131 27.26 64.74 13.54
N LYS A 132 28.09 65.42 12.74
CA LYS A 132 28.82 66.63 13.16
C LYS A 132 27.86 67.74 13.60
N ARG A 133 26.79 67.98 12.83
CA ARG A 133 25.80 69.01 13.16
C ARG A 133 25.06 68.69 14.46
N GLU A 134 24.68 67.44 14.67
CA GLU A 134 24.04 66.99 15.91
C GLU A 134 24.97 67.11 17.12
N ALA A 135 26.27 66.84 16.95
CA ALA A 135 27.26 67.06 18.00
C ALA A 135 27.43 68.55 18.32
N ILE A 136 27.47 69.42 17.30
CA ILE A 136 27.56 70.88 17.48
C ILE A 136 26.30 71.43 18.17
N SER A 137 25.12 70.90 17.83
CA SER A 137 23.86 71.29 18.48
C SER A 137 23.65 70.65 19.85
N GLY A 138 24.58 69.80 20.32
CA GLY A 138 24.53 69.13 21.62
C GLY A 138 23.54 67.96 21.72
N GLN A 139 22.97 67.49 20.62
CA GLN A 139 21.97 66.39 20.62
C GLN A 139 22.64 65.01 20.78
N THR A 140 23.73 64.77 20.07
CA THR A 140 24.49 63.51 20.16
C THR A 140 25.96 63.81 19.98
N THR A 141 26.70 63.80 21.10
CA THR A 141 28.12 64.20 21.17
C THR A 141 29.09 63.03 21.15
N SER A 142 28.58 61.80 21.27
CA SER A 142 29.39 60.58 21.24
C SER A 142 28.90 59.60 20.18
N LEU A 143 29.84 58.85 19.61
CA LEU A 143 29.57 57.73 18.71
C LEU A 143 30.34 56.52 19.24
N TYR A 144 29.70 55.36 19.22
CA TYR A 144 30.30 54.12 19.69
C TYR A 144 30.70 53.26 18.50
N SER A 145 31.93 52.74 18.53
CA SER A 145 32.36 51.72 17.59
C SER A 145 31.60 50.41 17.85
N PRO A 146 31.36 49.58 16.82
CA PRO A 146 30.93 48.20 17.01
C PRO A 146 31.94 47.42 17.87
N ALA A 147 31.47 46.34 18.51
CA ALA A 147 32.34 45.47 19.30
C ALA A 147 33.45 44.86 18.44
N PHE A 148 34.69 44.87 18.93
CA PHE A 148 35.85 44.28 18.26
C PHE A 148 36.77 43.58 19.25
N TYR A 149 37.55 42.64 18.74
CA TYR A 149 38.54 41.93 19.53
C TYR A 149 39.83 42.76 19.59
N SER A 150 40.17 43.29 20.76
CA SER A 150 41.52 43.71 21.10
C SER A 150 42.26 42.50 21.65
N GLY A 151 43.39 42.11 21.05
CA GLY A 151 44.21 41.00 21.55
C GLY A 151 44.62 41.21 23.02
N PRO A 152 45.14 40.15 23.70
CA PRO A 152 45.59 40.28 25.07
C PRO A 152 46.61 41.42 25.18
N VAL A 153 46.31 42.39 26.04
CA VAL A 153 47.29 43.40 26.46
C VAL A 153 48.34 42.63 27.26
N CYS A 154 49.50 42.37 26.66
CA CYS A 154 50.67 41.96 27.42
C CYS A 154 51.09 43.17 28.27
N ILE A 155 50.78 43.11 29.57
CA ILE A 155 51.29 44.04 30.59
C ILE A 155 52.50 43.40 31.25
#